data_AF-A0A956TLV2-F1
#
_entry.id   AF-A0A956TLV2-F1
#
_cell.length_a   1.000
_cell.length_b   1.000
_cell.length_c   1.000
_cell.angle_alpha   90.00
_cell.angle_beta   90.00
_cell.angle_gamma   90.00
#
_symmetry.space_group_name_H-M   'P 1'
#
loop_
_entity.id
_entity.type
_entity.pdbx_description
1 polymer ?
#
loop_
_entity_poly.entity_id
_entity_poly.type
_entity_poly.pdbx_seq_one_letter_code
_entity_poly.pdbx_strand_id
1 'polypeptide(L)'
;MKRYPHTQDHQNHDGHQWLDDLLDDVVAGRIEKGISPEIDRVTAVSPDLQIAVLKACVERMPWYRENKLEREGSTCYVIACYLYHCDLPFSEADICSLLKLSKHRCGHGEDVVEPFDLMYYYVREHGATAALMDATRQYAASLAKVKSIRAQNARTNSALVLLLDRDRLEPPDKCWSDRFRTGLRALPDEELRHWERLVLDLSPTMRTEMPKSARKRLEYFLECVAPETVLKRLSEWLPDPEQSSVARIDTGGSHFLKHLIWLLEVIADDTEYASVADSLVCRLPALDWKPGAKAQKALLASAFYLVKRPPDVSWLPLKKIEEWNRKVQKNAFTGSKLEGLISQYRKEHSLAIPSD
;
A
#
# COMPACT_ATOMS: atom_id res chain seq x y z
N MET A 1 13.69 -39.81 -4.84
CA MET A 1 13.61 -38.34 -4.63
C MET A 1 12.23 -38.01 -4.07
N LYS A 2 12.13 -37.18 -3.04
CA LYS A 2 10.80 -36.72 -2.59
C LYS A 2 10.25 -35.76 -3.65
N ARG A 3 9.09 -36.07 -4.23
CA ARG A 3 8.41 -35.18 -5.19
C ARG A 3 7.32 -34.37 -4.52
N TYR A 4 7.07 -33.18 -5.06
CA TYR A 4 5.92 -32.40 -4.66
C TYR A 4 4.64 -33.17 -5.04
N PRO A 5 3.72 -33.42 -4.10
CA PRO A 5 2.51 -34.17 -4.40
C PRO A 5 1.50 -33.29 -5.16
N HIS A 6 1.15 -33.66 -6.40
CA HIS A 6 0.02 -33.09 -7.12
C HIS A 6 -0.77 -34.17 -7.87
N THR A 7 -2.02 -33.87 -8.23
CA THR A 7 -2.90 -34.74 -9.01
C THR A 7 -2.98 -34.29 -10.46
N GLN A 8 -3.56 -35.13 -11.33
CA GLN A 8 -3.88 -34.76 -12.72
C GLN A 8 -4.97 -33.68 -12.79
N ASP A 9 -5.89 -33.67 -11.84
CA ASP A 9 -6.98 -32.67 -11.76
C ASP A 9 -6.52 -31.33 -11.16
N HIS A 10 -5.21 -31.14 -10.96
CA HIS A 10 -4.68 -29.90 -10.39
C HIS A 10 -4.77 -28.75 -11.42
N GLN A 11 -5.26 -27.58 -11.02
CA GLN A 11 -5.43 -26.43 -11.93
C GLN A 11 -4.14 -25.97 -12.64
N ASN A 12 -2.97 -26.29 -12.06
CA ASN A 12 -1.64 -26.00 -12.62
C ASN A 12 -0.91 -27.28 -13.07
N HIS A 13 -1.65 -28.34 -13.47
CA HIS A 13 -1.07 -29.65 -13.77
C HIS A 13 0.07 -29.60 -14.80
N ASP A 14 -0.14 -28.90 -15.92
CA ASP A 14 0.85 -28.85 -17.00
C ASP A 14 2.15 -28.17 -16.54
N GLY A 15 2.04 -27.07 -15.78
CA GLY A 15 3.21 -26.40 -15.20
C GLY A 15 3.95 -27.26 -14.18
N HIS A 16 3.20 -28.07 -13.40
CA HIS A 16 3.78 -29.03 -12.48
C HIS A 16 4.49 -30.18 -13.19
N GLN A 17 3.88 -30.77 -14.21
CA GLN A 17 4.47 -31.85 -15.00
C GLN A 17 5.76 -31.39 -15.68
N TRP A 18 5.73 -30.20 -16.29
CA TRP A 18 6.92 -29.60 -16.91
C TRP A 18 8.05 -29.39 -15.89
N LEU A 19 7.74 -28.92 -14.68
CA LEU A 19 8.73 -28.76 -13.62
C LEU A 19 9.28 -30.08 -13.10
N ASP A 20 8.47 -31.14 -13.04
CA ASP A 20 8.97 -32.47 -12.66
C ASP A 20 10.04 -32.96 -13.63
N ASP A 21 9.79 -32.83 -14.94
CA ASP A 21 10.73 -33.23 -15.98
C ASP A 21 12.03 -32.41 -15.92
N LEU A 22 11.91 -31.09 -15.72
CA LEU A 22 13.07 -30.22 -15.53
C LEU A 22 13.88 -30.60 -14.28
N LEU A 23 13.21 -30.79 -13.13
CA LEU A 23 13.88 -31.05 -11.86
C LEU A 23 14.54 -32.43 -11.83
N ASP A 24 13.98 -33.43 -12.52
CA ASP A 24 14.64 -34.71 -12.73
C ASP A 24 15.98 -34.54 -13.47
N ASP A 25 16.04 -33.65 -14.48
CA ASP A 25 17.29 -33.32 -15.20
C ASP A 25 18.28 -32.55 -14.32
N VAL A 26 17.79 -31.58 -13.53
CA VAL A 26 18.61 -30.85 -12.56
C VAL A 26 19.26 -31.85 -11.60
N VAL A 27 18.45 -32.68 -10.94
CA VAL A 27 18.94 -33.62 -9.91
C VAL A 27 19.88 -34.66 -10.50
N ALA A 28 19.61 -35.15 -11.71
CA ALA A 28 20.51 -36.05 -12.43
C ALA A 28 21.82 -35.40 -12.91
N GLY A 29 21.96 -34.08 -12.77
CA GLY A 29 23.15 -33.34 -13.22
C GLY A 29 23.26 -33.27 -14.74
N ARG A 30 22.15 -33.46 -15.47
CA ARG A 30 22.10 -33.39 -16.94
C ARG A 30 22.06 -31.95 -17.47
N ILE A 31 21.85 -30.98 -16.59
CA ILE A 31 21.91 -29.56 -16.91
C ILE A 31 23.34 -29.08 -16.66
N GLU A 32 24.05 -28.74 -17.74
CA GLU A 32 25.42 -28.25 -17.71
C GLU A 32 25.55 -26.95 -16.89
N LYS A 33 26.72 -26.74 -16.28
CA LYS A 33 27.03 -25.50 -15.57
C LYS A 33 27.23 -24.38 -16.60
N GLY A 34 26.16 -23.66 -16.94
CA GLY A 34 26.14 -22.49 -17.82
C GLY A 34 25.25 -21.37 -17.28
N ILE A 35 25.02 -20.33 -18.09
CA ILE A 35 24.10 -19.22 -17.76
C ILE A 35 22.67 -19.78 -17.83
N SER A 36 22.18 -20.29 -16.69
CA SER A 36 20.79 -20.73 -16.40
C SER A 36 20.02 -21.47 -17.52
N PRO A 37 20.38 -22.71 -17.88
CA PRO A 37 19.68 -23.51 -18.89
C PRO A 37 18.19 -23.76 -18.59
N GLU A 38 17.78 -23.68 -17.31
CA GLU A 38 16.38 -23.69 -16.90
C GLU A 38 15.57 -22.53 -17.50
N ILE A 39 16.21 -21.37 -17.73
CA ILE A 39 15.58 -20.19 -18.33
C ILE A 39 15.41 -20.38 -19.84
N ASP A 40 16.43 -20.90 -20.53
CA ASP A 40 16.31 -21.22 -21.97
C ASP A 40 15.17 -22.21 -22.24
N ARG A 41 15.01 -23.20 -21.35
CA ARG A 41 13.92 -24.17 -21.48
C ARG A 41 12.54 -23.56 -21.25
N VAL A 42 12.38 -22.69 -20.25
CA VAL A 42 11.07 -22.09 -19.96
C VAL A 42 10.70 -21.03 -20.99
N THR A 43 11.67 -20.32 -21.57
CA THR A 43 11.41 -19.34 -22.64
C THR A 43 11.01 -19.98 -23.96
N ALA A 44 11.41 -21.24 -24.20
CA ALA A 44 11.09 -21.98 -25.41
C ALA A 44 9.64 -22.50 -25.47
N VAL A 45 8.87 -22.43 -24.37
CA VAL A 45 7.47 -22.88 -24.35
C VAL A 45 6.47 -21.73 -24.54
N SER A 46 5.20 -22.05 -24.80
CA SER A 46 4.15 -21.04 -25.01
C SER A 46 3.94 -20.14 -23.79
N PRO A 47 3.51 -18.88 -23.95
CA PRO A 47 3.22 -17.98 -22.83
C PRO A 47 2.26 -18.58 -21.79
N ASP A 48 1.22 -19.30 -22.22
CA ASP A 48 0.27 -19.97 -21.32
C ASP A 48 0.98 -21.01 -20.43
N LEU A 49 1.89 -21.80 -21.00
CA LEU A 49 2.67 -22.77 -20.22
C LEU A 49 3.69 -22.05 -19.33
N GLN A 50 4.28 -20.94 -19.76
CA GLN A 50 5.15 -20.12 -18.89
C GLN A 50 4.39 -19.62 -17.65
N ILE A 51 3.17 -19.10 -17.81
CA ILE A 51 2.31 -18.67 -16.70
C ILE A 51 1.97 -19.87 -15.79
N ALA A 52 1.65 -21.03 -16.35
CA ALA A 52 1.39 -22.24 -15.57
C ALA A 52 2.62 -22.71 -14.78
N VAL A 53 3.81 -22.66 -15.39
CA VAL A 53 5.10 -22.96 -14.74
C VAL A 53 5.38 -21.98 -13.61
N LEU A 54 5.15 -20.67 -13.81
CA LEU A 54 5.31 -19.67 -12.75
C LEU A 54 4.44 -19.99 -11.53
N LYS A 55 3.14 -20.26 -11.74
CA LYS A 55 2.22 -20.65 -10.65
C LYS A 55 2.72 -21.90 -9.93
N ALA A 56 3.15 -22.91 -10.69
CA ALA A 56 3.69 -24.14 -10.15
C ALA A 56 4.98 -23.92 -9.33
N CYS A 57 5.89 -23.04 -9.77
CA CYS A 57 7.07 -22.65 -9.03
C CYS A 57 6.70 -21.99 -7.68
N VAL A 58 5.79 -21.00 -7.72
CA VAL A 58 5.33 -20.26 -6.53
C VAL A 58 4.71 -21.20 -5.50
N GLU A 59 3.89 -22.13 -5.95
CA GLU A 59 3.19 -23.11 -5.12
C GLU A 59 4.12 -24.14 -4.49
N ARG A 60 5.14 -24.61 -5.23
CA ARG A 60 6.07 -25.66 -4.78
C ARG A 60 7.19 -25.14 -3.89
N MET A 61 7.63 -23.89 -4.08
CA MET A 61 8.73 -23.28 -3.33
C MET A 61 8.62 -23.45 -1.80
N PRO A 62 7.46 -23.16 -1.14
CA PRO A 62 7.30 -23.40 0.29
C PRO A 62 7.53 -24.85 0.71
N TRP A 63 7.05 -25.81 -0.07
CA TRP A 63 7.17 -27.23 0.22
C TRP A 63 8.61 -27.74 0.08
N TYR A 64 9.34 -27.30 -0.96
CA TYR A 64 10.75 -27.64 -1.12
C TYR A 64 11.59 -27.11 0.05
N ARG A 65 11.31 -25.88 0.50
CA ARG A 65 11.97 -25.29 1.68
C ARG A 65 11.68 -26.09 2.96
N GLU A 66 10.45 -26.54 3.18
CA GLU A 66 10.10 -27.39 4.33
C GLU A 66 10.81 -28.74 4.33
N ASN A 67 11.01 -29.31 3.15
CA ASN A 67 11.63 -30.62 2.97
C ASN A 67 13.16 -30.56 2.81
N LYS A 68 13.77 -29.38 2.98
CA LYS A 68 15.22 -29.14 2.82
C LYS A 68 15.76 -29.53 1.43
N LEU A 69 14.95 -29.33 0.41
CA LEU A 69 15.30 -29.56 -1.00
C LEU A 69 15.76 -28.23 -1.62
N GLU A 70 16.94 -27.78 -1.20
CA GLU A 70 17.45 -26.44 -1.50
C GLU A 70 17.67 -26.22 -3.01
N ARG A 71 18.17 -27.24 -3.72
CA ARG A 71 18.48 -27.13 -5.14
C ARG A 71 17.23 -26.95 -5.99
N GLU A 72 16.20 -27.75 -5.73
CA GLU A 72 14.90 -27.68 -6.40
C GLU A 72 14.17 -26.39 -6.06
N GLY A 73 14.21 -25.99 -4.78
CA GLY A 73 13.65 -24.72 -4.32
C GLY A 73 14.33 -23.51 -4.97
N SER A 74 15.66 -23.51 -5.08
CA SER A 74 16.41 -22.45 -5.77
C SER A 74 16.13 -22.43 -7.27
N THR A 75 15.99 -23.60 -7.91
CA THR A 75 15.63 -23.67 -9.35
C THR A 75 14.25 -23.04 -9.58
N CYS A 76 13.25 -23.40 -8.77
CA CYS A 76 11.91 -22.81 -8.85
C CYS A 76 11.95 -21.30 -8.60
N TYR A 77 12.79 -20.85 -7.66
CA TYR A 77 12.96 -19.42 -7.38
C TYR A 77 13.54 -18.67 -8.59
N VAL A 78 14.60 -19.18 -9.21
CA VAL A 78 15.24 -18.56 -10.39
C VAL A 78 14.25 -18.44 -11.55
N ILE A 79 13.51 -19.51 -11.85
CA ILE A 79 12.48 -19.51 -12.90
C ILE A 79 11.38 -18.49 -12.58
N ALA A 80 10.86 -18.51 -11.35
CA ALA A 80 9.80 -17.58 -10.96
C ALA A 80 10.24 -16.12 -11.08
N CYS A 81 11.43 -15.78 -10.58
CA CYS A 81 12.03 -14.45 -10.69
C CYS A 81 12.12 -14.00 -12.16
N TYR A 82 12.64 -14.86 -13.03
CA TYR A 82 12.74 -14.56 -14.45
C TYR A 82 11.37 -14.33 -15.10
N LEU A 83 10.41 -15.22 -14.85
CA LEU A 83 9.07 -15.14 -15.45
C LEU A 83 8.26 -13.94 -14.97
N TYR A 84 8.48 -13.45 -13.74
CA TYR A 84 7.87 -12.20 -13.28
C TYR A 84 8.31 -10.97 -14.09
N HIS A 85 9.53 -11.00 -14.65
CA HIS A 85 10.08 -9.91 -15.46
C HIS A 85 9.76 -10.03 -16.95
N CYS A 86 9.12 -11.12 -17.36
CA CYS A 86 8.68 -11.30 -18.73
C CYS A 86 7.35 -10.57 -18.96
N ASP A 87 7.17 -10.00 -20.14
CA ASP A 87 5.91 -9.35 -20.56
C ASP A 87 4.87 -10.41 -20.95
N LEU A 88 4.43 -11.20 -19.96
CA LEU A 88 3.46 -12.28 -20.15
C LEU A 88 2.03 -11.74 -20.09
N PRO A 89 1.10 -12.27 -20.91
CA PRO A 89 -0.29 -11.80 -20.98
C PRO A 89 -1.12 -12.34 -19.80
N PHE A 90 -0.79 -11.91 -18.58
CA PHE A 90 -1.51 -12.34 -17.37
C PHE A 90 -2.97 -11.89 -17.40
N SER A 91 -3.89 -12.84 -17.24
CA SER A 91 -5.30 -12.53 -16.96
C SER A 91 -5.50 -12.16 -15.48
N GLU A 92 -6.64 -11.55 -15.16
CA GLU A 92 -7.04 -11.31 -13.76
C GLU A 92 -7.02 -12.60 -12.93
N ALA A 93 -7.49 -13.71 -13.51
CA ALA A 93 -7.53 -15.00 -12.83
C ALA A 93 -6.12 -15.52 -12.51
N ASP A 94 -5.15 -15.28 -13.39
CA ASP A 94 -3.75 -15.65 -13.18
C ASP A 94 -3.15 -14.88 -12.01
N ILE A 95 -3.35 -13.57 -11.97
CA ILE A 95 -2.86 -12.68 -10.91
C ILE A 95 -3.50 -13.05 -9.58
N CYS A 96 -4.83 -13.26 -9.56
CA CYS A 96 -5.54 -13.71 -8.36
C CYS A 96 -4.98 -15.04 -7.84
N SER A 97 -4.68 -15.98 -8.74
CA SER A 97 -4.08 -17.26 -8.38
C SER A 97 -2.67 -17.08 -7.79
N LEU A 98 -1.81 -16.30 -8.45
CA LEU A 98 -0.45 -16.01 -7.98
C LEU A 98 -0.44 -15.38 -6.58
N LEU A 99 -1.29 -14.38 -6.33
CA LEU A 99 -1.45 -13.76 -5.01
C LEU A 99 -1.85 -14.79 -3.93
N LYS A 100 -2.77 -15.70 -4.24
CA LYS A 100 -3.26 -16.72 -3.30
C LYS A 100 -2.22 -17.83 -3.04
N LEU A 101 -1.47 -18.22 -4.07
CA LEU A 101 -0.41 -19.23 -3.97
C LEU A 101 0.82 -18.72 -3.22
N SER A 102 1.05 -17.41 -3.26
CA SER A 102 2.19 -16.72 -2.66
C SER A 102 2.18 -16.81 -1.12
N LYS A 103 2.82 -17.86 -0.60
CA LYS A 103 2.98 -18.16 0.84
C LYS A 103 4.43 -17.92 1.27
N HIS A 104 4.74 -16.69 1.66
CA HIS A 104 6.11 -16.31 1.98
C HIS A 104 6.54 -16.78 3.36
N ARG A 105 7.76 -17.32 3.44
CA ARG A 105 8.36 -17.80 4.69
C ARG A 105 9.63 -17.06 5.08
N CYS A 106 10.48 -16.74 4.08
CA CYS A 106 11.70 -15.97 4.31
C CYS A 106 11.44 -14.46 4.21
N GLY A 107 10.50 -14.03 3.37
CA GLY A 107 10.22 -12.61 3.15
C GLY A 107 11.31 -11.87 2.37
N HIS A 108 12.26 -12.56 1.75
CA HIS A 108 13.37 -11.95 1.01
C HIS A 108 13.23 -12.23 -0.47
N GLY A 109 13.60 -11.25 -1.30
CA GLY A 109 13.65 -11.43 -2.75
C GLY A 109 12.40 -10.92 -3.46
N GLU A 110 12.29 -11.34 -4.70
CA GLU A 110 11.21 -11.01 -5.65
C GLU A 110 9.96 -11.84 -5.37
N ASP A 111 10.12 -12.99 -4.70
CA ASP A 111 9.00 -13.87 -4.35
C ASP A 111 7.89 -13.13 -3.60
N VAL A 112 8.22 -12.16 -2.74
CA VAL A 112 7.26 -11.29 -2.07
C VAL A 112 6.74 -10.17 -2.97
N VAL A 113 7.60 -9.43 -3.67
CA VAL A 113 7.22 -8.13 -4.23
C VAL A 113 6.46 -8.28 -5.57
N GLU A 114 6.93 -9.16 -6.44
CA GLU A 114 6.43 -9.27 -7.81
C GLU A 114 4.93 -9.65 -7.92
N PRO A 115 4.38 -10.58 -7.12
CA PRO A 115 2.93 -10.85 -7.16
C PRO A 115 2.08 -9.59 -6.88
N PHE A 116 2.55 -8.72 -5.99
CA PHE A 116 1.88 -7.48 -5.67
C PHE A 116 2.02 -6.46 -6.81
N ASP A 117 3.22 -6.33 -7.38
CA ASP A 117 3.49 -5.39 -8.46
C ASP A 117 2.69 -5.75 -9.73
N LEU A 118 2.59 -7.03 -10.09
CA LEU A 118 1.71 -7.51 -11.16
C LEU A 118 0.25 -7.09 -10.93
N MET A 119 -0.27 -7.33 -9.72
CA MET A 119 -1.64 -6.90 -9.37
C MET A 119 -1.79 -5.38 -9.46
N TYR A 120 -0.82 -4.64 -8.95
CA TYR A 120 -0.84 -3.19 -8.94
C TYR A 120 -0.87 -2.61 -10.37
N TYR A 121 -0.05 -3.14 -11.29
CA TYR A 121 -0.08 -2.75 -12.69
C TYR A 121 -1.42 -3.09 -13.36
N TYR A 122 -1.95 -4.30 -13.12
CA TYR A 122 -3.24 -4.70 -13.67
C TYR A 122 -4.39 -3.81 -13.19
N VAL A 123 -4.46 -3.50 -11.89
CA VAL A 123 -5.48 -2.60 -11.32
C VAL A 123 -5.37 -1.19 -11.91
N ARG A 124 -4.16 -0.74 -12.25
CA ARG A 124 -3.94 0.57 -12.87
C ARG A 124 -4.46 0.66 -14.29
N GLU A 125 -4.46 -0.45 -15.03
CA GLU A 125 -4.92 -0.51 -16.42
C GLU A 125 -6.40 -0.89 -16.55
N HIS A 126 -6.88 -1.80 -15.70
CA HIS A 126 -8.21 -2.40 -15.81
C HIS A 126 -9.17 -2.00 -14.69
N GLY A 127 -8.68 -1.31 -13.66
CA GLY A 127 -9.45 -0.95 -12.48
C GLY A 127 -9.47 -2.03 -11.40
N ALA A 128 -9.97 -1.68 -10.22
CA ALA A 128 -10.08 -2.59 -9.08
C ALA A 128 -11.36 -3.45 -9.18
N THR A 129 -11.20 -4.77 -9.09
CA THR A 129 -12.30 -5.74 -9.03
C THR A 129 -12.38 -6.43 -7.67
N ALA A 130 -13.57 -6.92 -7.30
CA ALA A 130 -13.78 -7.61 -6.02
C ALA A 130 -12.88 -8.85 -5.88
N ALA A 131 -12.63 -9.59 -6.97
CA ALA A 131 -11.77 -10.77 -6.96
C ALA A 131 -10.30 -10.42 -6.68
N LEU A 132 -9.77 -9.36 -7.31
CA LEU A 132 -8.41 -8.87 -7.05
C LEU A 132 -8.26 -8.34 -5.62
N MET A 133 -9.25 -7.59 -5.12
CA MET A 133 -9.22 -7.08 -3.74
C MET A 133 -9.26 -8.22 -2.72
N ASP A 134 -10.01 -9.28 -2.99
CA ASP A 134 -10.03 -10.47 -2.15
C ASP A 134 -8.70 -11.23 -2.17
N ALA A 135 -8.14 -11.48 -3.36
CA ALA A 135 -6.83 -12.10 -3.50
C ALA A 135 -5.73 -11.28 -2.79
N THR A 136 -5.78 -9.95 -2.91
CA THR A 136 -4.86 -9.02 -2.23
C THR A 136 -4.95 -9.11 -0.71
N ARG A 137 -6.16 -9.26 -0.14
CA ARG A 137 -6.32 -9.50 1.31
C ARG A 137 -5.70 -10.81 1.75
N GLN A 138 -5.97 -11.89 1.00
CA GLN A 138 -5.43 -13.22 1.33
C GLN A 138 -3.90 -13.19 1.30
N TYR A 139 -3.32 -12.56 0.27
CA TYR A 139 -1.89 -12.32 0.14
C TYR A 139 -1.33 -11.49 1.32
N ALA A 140 -1.93 -10.34 1.63
CA ALA A 140 -1.48 -9.51 2.76
C ALA A 140 -1.58 -10.24 4.11
N ALA A 141 -2.58 -11.11 4.29
CA ALA A 141 -2.74 -11.97 5.46
C ALA A 141 -1.66 -13.07 5.53
N SER A 142 -1.27 -13.66 4.39
CA SER A 142 -0.19 -14.65 4.33
C SER A 142 1.14 -14.07 4.82
N LEU A 143 1.36 -12.77 4.59
CA LEU A 143 2.53 -12.02 5.03
C LEU A 143 2.54 -11.62 6.51
N ALA A 144 1.45 -11.80 7.26
CA ALA A 144 1.28 -11.18 8.58
C ALA A 144 2.39 -11.55 9.58
N LYS A 145 2.91 -12.79 9.50
CA LYS A 145 3.96 -13.33 10.39
C LYS A 145 5.38 -13.14 9.84
N VAL A 146 5.53 -12.60 8.64
CA VAL A 146 6.82 -12.40 7.99
C VAL A 146 7.41 -11.04 8.42
N LYS A 147 8.60 -11.07 9.03
CA LYS A 147 9.21 -9.89 9.68
C LYS A 147 10.14 -9.07 8.77
N SER A 148 10.27 -9.42 7.49
CA SER A 148 11.16 -8.69 6.58
C SER A 148 10.61 -7.31 6.21
N ILE A 149 11.51 -6.40 5.85
CA ILE A 149 11.15 -5.06 5.37
C ILE A 149 10.32 -5.15 4.08
N ARG A 150 10.66 -6.06 3.17
CA ARG A 150 9.90 -6.26 1.92
C ARG A 150 8.47 -6.72 2.18
N ALA A 151 8.27 -7.70 3.08
CA ALA A 151 6.94 -8.15 3.47
C ALA A 151 6.14 -7.06 4.19
N GLN A 152 6.80 -6.24 5.02
CA GLN A 152 6.16 -5.07 5.64
C GLN A 152 5.72 -4.04 4.59
N ASN A 153 6.57 -3.77 3.59
CA ASN A 153 6.26 -2.85 2.50
C ASN A 153 5.09 -3.38 1.65
N ALA A 154 5.13 -4.65 1.23
CA ALA A 154 4.06 -5.28 0.46
C ALA A 154 2.72 -5.26 1.20
N ARG A 155 2.70 -5.55 2.52
CA ARG A 155 1.48 -5.40 3.35
C ARG A 155 0.99 -3.96 3.42
N THR A 156 1.89 -2.99 3.48
CA THR A 156 1.53 -1.57 3.57
C THR A 156 0.99 -1.06 2.24
N ASN A 157 1.60 -1.45 1.11
CA ASN A 157 1.08 -1.17 -0.23
C ASN A 157 -0.29 -1.85 -0.44
N SER A 158 -0.42 -3.11 -0.03
CA SER A 158 -1.71 -3.84 -0.08
C SER A 158 -2.79 -3.11 0.71
N ALA A 159 -2.47 -2.61 1.90
CA ALA A 159 -3.44 -1.87 2.71
C ALA A 159 -3.92 -0.57 2.03
N LEU A 160 -3.05 0.11 1.24
CA LEU A 160 -3.43 1.27 0.44
C LEU A 160 -4.33 0.89 -0.74
N VAL A 161 -3.94 -0.13 -1.52
CA VAL A 161 -4.75 -0.59 -2.67
C VAL A 161 -6.12 -1.08 -2.22
N LEU A 162 -6.21 -1.72 -1.05
CA LEU A 162 -7.48 -2.14 -0.44
C LEU A 162 -8.41 -0.98 -0.02
N LEU A 163 -8.01 0.28 -0.20
CA LEU A 163 -8.93 1.42 -0.14
C LEU A 163 -9.83 1.51 -1.38
N LEU A 164 -9.44 0.85 -2.48
CA LEU A 164 -10.20 0.78 -3.73
C LEU A 164 -11.26 -0.33 -3.74
N ASP A 165 -11.38 -1.07 -2.64
CA ASP A 165 -12.37 -2.13 -2.47
C ASP A 165 -13.75 -1.55 -2.14
N ARG A 166 -14.48 -1.15 -3.18
CA ARG A 166 -15.79 -0.48 -3.11
C ARG A 166 -16.93 -1.43 -2.68
N ASP A 167 -16.78 -2.72 -2.96
CA ASP A 167 -17.86 -3.71 -2.77
C ASP A 167 -17.91 -4.28 -1.35
N ARG A 168 -16.92 -3.94 -0.52
CA ARG A 168 -16.86 -4.41 0.86
C ARG A 168 -17.90 -3.71 1.73
N LEU A 169 -18.88 -4.48 2.18
CA LEU A 169 -19.92 -4.07 3.12
C LEU A 169 -19.39 -4.17 4.57
N GLU A 170 -18.45 -3.31 4.95
CA GLU A 170 -18.22 -3.02 6.37
C GLU A 170 -19.13 -1.87 6.80
N PRO A 171 -19.56 -1.79 8.07
CA PRO A 171 -20.29 -0.63 8.56
C PRO A 171 -19.46 0.65 8.32
N PRO A 172 -20.04 1.70 7.71
CA PRO A 172 -19.29 2.89 7.24
C PRO A 172 -18.58 3.65 8.38
N ASP A 173 -19.00 3.45 9.63
CA ASP A 173 -18.46 4.13 10.81
C ASP A 173 -17.46 3.28 11.62
N LYS A 174 -17.07 2.10 11.12
CA LYS A 174 -16.10 1.25 11.84
C LYS A 174 -14.70 1.82 11.77
N CYS A 175 -14.29 2.39 10.64
CA CYS A 175 -13.08 3.19 10.50
C CYS A 175 -13.20 4.25 9.41
N TRP A 176 -12.38 5.29 9.48
CA TRP A 176 -12.35 6.38 8.50
C TRP A 176 -12.19 5.89 7.05
N SER A 177 -11.37 4.84 6.84
CA SER A 177 -11.16 4.24 5.53
C SER A 177 -12.46 3.66 4.92
N ASP A 178 -13.42 3.24 5.74
CA ASP A 178 -14.73 2.73 5.27
C ASP A 178 -15.62 3.88 4.77
N ARG A 179 -15.57 5.04 5.44
CA ARG A 179 -16.22 6.27 4.96
C ARG A 179 -15.67 6.69 3.60
N PHE A 180 -14.34 6.65 3.42
CA PHE A 180 -13.73 6.91 2.13
C PHE A 180 -14.17 5.92 1.05
N ARG A 181 -14.18 4.61 1.32
CA ARG A 181 -14.68 3.59 0.38
C ARG A 181 -16.13 3.83 -0.02
N THR A 182 -16.98 4.20 0.94
CA THR A 182 -18.38 4.57 0.70
C THR A 182 -18.47 5.80 -0.20
N GLY A 183 -17.63 6.81 0.06
CA GLY A 183 -17.49 8.00 -0.77
C GLY A 183 -17.10 7.67 -2.20
N LEU A 184 -16.07 6.85 -2.40
CA LEU A 184 -15.63 6.39 -3.72
C LEU A 184 -16.75 5.70 -4.50
N ARG A 185 -17.51 4.81 -3.85
CA ARG A 185 -18.61 4.08 -4.49
C ARG A 185 -19.72 5.02 -5.01
N ALA A 186 -19.88 6.19 -4.42
CA ALA A 186 -20.89 7.18 -4.80
C ALA A 186 -20.41 8.15 -5.90
N LEU A 187 -19.16 8.04 -6.35
CA LEU A 187 -18.61 8.94 -7.38
C LEU A 187 -19.08 8.55 -8.79
N PRO A 188 -19.23 9.53 -9.70
CA PRO A 188 -19.32 9.27 -11.13
C PRO A 188 -18.07 8.57 -11.66
N ASP A 189 -18.21 7.73 -12.69
CA ASP A 189 -17.11 6.91 -13.24
C ASP A 189 -15.85 7.70 -13.61
N GLU A 190 -16.00 8.91 -14.13
CA GLU A 190 -14.87 9.76 -14.52
C GLU A 190 -14.08 10.26 -13.30
N GLU A 191 -14.77 10.86 -12.33
CA GLU A 191 -14.15 11.31 -11.08
C GLU A 191 -13.52 10.13 -10.33
N LEU A 192 -14.21 8.99 -10.30
CA LEU A 192 -13.77 7.75 -9.67
C LEU A 192 -12.44 7.25 -10.24
N ARG A 193 -12.27 7.24 -11.57
CA ARG A 193 -10.99 6.84 -12.20
C ARG A 193 -9.83 7.72 -11.74
N HIS A 194 -10.05 9.02 -11.57
CA HIS A 194 -9.01 9.92 -11.08
C HIS A 194 -8.64 9.67 -9.62
N TRP A 195 -9.63 9.39 -8.76
CA TRP A 195 -9.36 9.03 -7.36
C TRP A 195 -8.68 7.67 -7.23
N GLU A 196 -9.10 6.66 -8.00
CA GLU A 196 -8.44 5.35 -8.06
C GLU A 196 -6.99 5.51 -8.49
N ARG A 197 -6.77 6.30 -9.55
CA ARG A 197 -5.41 6.59 -10.02
C ARG A 197 -4.57 7.32 -8.98
N LEU A 198 -5.14 8.31 -8.29
CA LEU A 198 -4.47 9.01 -7.22
C LEU A 198 -3.98 8.03 -6.15
N VAL A 199 -4.87 7.15 -5.65
CA VAL A 199 -4.53 6.15 -4.62
C VAL A 199 -3.42 5.22 -5.08
N LEU A 200 -3.47 4.75 -6.33
CA LEU A 200 -2.43 3.90 -6.89
C LEU A 200 -1.10 4.65 -6.94
N ASP A 201 -1.06 5.91 -7.38
CA ASP A 201 0.16 6.70 -7.48
C ASP A 201 0.79 7.08 -6.12
N LEU A 202 0.17 6.71 -5.00
CA LEU A 202 0.70 6.94 -3.66
C LEU A 202 1.70 5.86 -3.27
N SER A 203 2.88 6.32 -2.83
CA SER A 203 3.84 5.47 -2.13
C SER A 203 3.61 5.56 -0.61
N PRO A 204 3.59 4.44 0.14
CA PRO A 204 3.61 4.46 1.60
C PRO A 204 5.01 4.81 2.11
N THR A 205 5.45 6.02 1.80
CA THR A 205 6.69 6.57 2.31
C THR A 205 6.53 6.99 3.77
N MET A 206 7.59 6.82 4.57
CA MET A 206 7.69 7.35 5.93
C MET A 206 8.09 8.85 5.95
N ARG A 207 8.28 9.46 4.77
CA ARG A 207 8.53 10.91 4.68
C ARG A 207 7.36 11.69 5.27
N THR A 208 7.72 12.69 6.06
CA THR A 208 6.82 13.57 6.82
C THR A 208 6.42 14.78 5.97
N GLU A 209 7.39 15.31 5.23
CA GLU A 209 7.21 16.41 4.29
C GLU A 209 6.91 15.88 2.89
N MET A 210 6.11 16.64 2.14
CA MET A 210 5.74 16.32 0.78
C MET A 210 6.97 16.34 -0.14
N PRO A 211 7.32 15.22 -0.81
CA PRO A 211 8.36 15.22 -1.84
C PRO A 211 7.94 16.04 -3.07
N LYS A 212 8.90 16.67 -3.76
CA LYS A 212 8.64 17.39 -5.03
C LYS A 212 7.93 16.54 -6.09
N SER A 213 8.26 15.24 -6.16
CA SER A 213 7.59 14.32 -7.09
C SER A 213 6.16 14.00 -6.71
N ALA A 214 5.79 14.08 -5.42
CA ALA A 214 4.42 13.93 -4.98
C ALA A 214 3.60 15.18 -5.35
N ARG A 215 4.15 16.38 -5.13
CA ARG A 215 3.50 17.65 -5.50
C ARG A 215 3.05 17.66 -6.97
N LYS A 216 3.95 17.33 -7.91
CA LYS A 216 3.60 17.24 -9.35
C LYS A 216 2.42 16.32 -9.66
N ARG A 217 2.30 15.20 -8.96
CA ARG A 217 1.19 14.26 -9.15
C ARG A 217 -0.12 14.79 -8.57
N LEU A 218 -0.05 15.50 -7.45
CA LEU A 218 -1.21 16.14 -6.83
C LEU A 218 -1.71 17.32 -7.66
N GLU A 219 -0.81 18.12 -8.22
CA GLU A 219 -1.12 19.19 -9.19
C GLU A 219 -1.84 18.61 -10.41
N TYR A 220 -1.31 17.54 -11.02
CA TYR A 220 -1.98 16.84 -12.13
C TYR A 220 -3.37 16.30 -11.74
N PHE A 221 -3.52 15.77 -10.53
CA PHE A 221 -4.83 15.33 -10.04
C PHE A 221 -5.82 16.49 -9.91
N LEU A 222 -5.38 17.66 -9.44
CA LEU A 222 -6.22 18.86 -9.32
C LEU A 222 -6.62 19.45 -10.66
N GLU A 223 -5.80 19.30 -11.70
CA GLU A 223 -6.17 19.63 -13.09
C GLU A 223 -7.33 18.76 -13.59
N CYS A 224 -7.48 17.54 -13.07
CA CYS A 224 -8.53 16.59 -13.48
C CYS A 224 -9.83 16.70 -12.64
N VAL A 225 -9.74 16.90 -11.31
CA VAL A 225 -10.91 16.84 -10.41
C VAL A 225 -11.38 18.22 -9.91
N ALA A 226 -10.63 19.30 -10.18
CA ALA A 226 -10.84 20.66 -9.70
C ALA A 226 -10.79 20.80 -8.14
N PRO A 227 -10.10 21.83 -7.60
CA PRO A 227 -9.96 22.02 -6.15
C PRO A 227 -11.28 22.03 -5.37
N GLU A 228 -12.33 22.67 -5.90
CA GLU A 228 -13.64 22.85 -5.27
C GLU A 228 -14.34 21.50 -5.06
N THR A 229 -14.30 20.63 -6.07
CA THR A 229 -14.83 19.27 -5.97
C THR A 229 -14.07 18.48 -4.93
N VAL A 230 -12.74 18.55 -4.95
CA VAL A 230 -11.88 17.85 -3.98
C VAL A 230 -12.20 18.31 -2.55
N LEU A 231 -12.28 19.62 -2.30
CA LEU A 231 -12.62 20.17 -0.99
C LEU A 231 -14.01 19.72 -0.53
N LYS A 232 -14.99 19.72 -1.43
CA LYS A 232 -16.32 19.19 -1.14
C LYS A 232 -16.27 17.73 -0.72
N ARG A 233 -15.61 16.86 -1.52
CA ARG A 233 -15.44 15.44 -1.17
C ARG A 233 -14.75 15.25 0.17
N LEU A 234 -13.66 15.97 0.40
CA LEU A 234 -12.90 15.87 1.66
C LEU A 234 -13.70 16.39 2.85
N SER A 235 -14.56 17.39 2.68
CA SER A 235 -15.46 17.84 3.75
C SER A 235 -16.49 16.77 4.16
N GLU A 236 -16.92 15.93 3.21
CA GLU A 236 -17.84 14.80 3.44
C GLU A 236 -17.11 13.58 4.03
N TRP A 237 -15.86 13.32 3.60
CA TRP A 237 -15.14 12.10 3.94
C TRP A 237 -14.24 12.22 5.17
N LEU A 238 -13.72 13.42 5.47
CA LEU A 238 -12.89 13.61 6.65
C LEU A 238 -13.73 13.57 7.93
N PRO A 239 -13.17 13.05 9.03
CA PRO A 239 -13.86 13.02 10.31
C PRO A 239 -14.07 14.43 10.85
N ASP A 240 -15.26 14.66 11.41
CA ASP A 240 -15.65 15.93 12.02
C ASP A 240 -15.72 15.76 13.54
N PRO A 241 -14.90 16.48 14.33
CA PRO A 241 -14.92 16.40 15.79
C PRO A 241 -16.24 16.84 16.42
N GLU A 242 -17.07 17.62 15.72
CA GLU A 242 -18.41 18.00 16.19
C GLU A 242 -19.40 16.85 16.10
N GLN A 243 -19.20 15.92 15.16
CA GLN A 243 -20.04 14.74 14.96
C GLN A 243 -19.54 13.54 15.75
N SER A 244 -18.21 13.35 15.83
CA SER A 244 -17.60 12.28 16.61
C SER A 244 -16.22 12.71 17.11
N SER A 245 -16.03 12.65 18.42
CA SER A 245 -14.73 12.91 19.05
C SER A 245 -13.73 11.77 18.85
N VAL A 246 -14.18 10.56 18.49
CA VAL A 246 -13.31 9.38 18.29
C VAL A 246 -13.26 9.04 16.81
N ALA A 247 -12.03 8.90 16.27
CA ALA A 247 -11.80 8.52 14.88
C ALA A 247 -10.95 7.24 14.81
N ARG A 248 -11.49 6.19 14.19
CA ARG A 248 -10.76 4.93 13.97
C ARG A 248 -10.03 4.97 12.64
N ILE A 249 -8.79 4.48 12.60
CA ILE A 249 -7.98 4.48 11.37
C ILE A 249 -7.21 3.17 11.20
N ASP A 250 -7.23 2.63 9.98
CA ASP A 250 -6.42 1.46 9.62
C ASP A 250 -5.06 1.86 9.02
N THR A 251 -4.29 0.88 8.55
CA THR A 251 -2.94 1.15 8.04
C THR A 251 -3.00 1.87 6.69
N GLY A 252 -3.85 1.42 5.76
CA GLY A 252 -4.02 2.07 4.45
C GLY A 252 -4.49 3.51 4.61
N GLY A 253 -5.51 3.70 5.44
CA GLY A 253 -6.08 5.01 5.71
C GLY A 253 -5.10 5.98 6.35
N SER A 254 -4.25 5.51 7.27
CA SER A 254 -3.16 6.33 7.84
C SER A 254 -2.23 6.91 6.78
N HIS A 255 -1.82 6.08 5.82
CA HIS A 255 -0.97 6.53 4.73
C HIS A 255 -1.73 7.43 3.76
N PHE A 256 -2.98 7.09 3.43
CA PHE A 256 -3.80 7.88 2.52
C PHE A 256 -4.14 9.27 3.08
N LEU A 257 -4.59 9.35 4.34
CA LEU A 257 -4.89 10.63 5.01
C LEU A 257 -3.69 11.57 5.03
N LYS A 258 -2.48 11.04 5.21
CA LYS A 258 -1.24 11.82 5.10
C LYS A 258 -1.10 12.47 3.71
N HIS A 259 -1.38 11.74 2.64
CA HIS A 259 -1.33 12.26 1.28
C HIS A 259 -2.48 13.23 0.99
N LEU A 260 -3.65 13.04 1.59
CA LEU A 260 -4.75 14.02 1.52
C LEU A 260 -4.37 15.35 2.19
N ILE A 261 -3.63 15.33 3.29
CA ILE A 261 -3.10 16.57 3.89
C ILE A 261 -2.11 17.27 2.94
N TRP A 262 -1.29 16.50 2.22
CA TRP A 262 -0.42 17.07 1.18
C TRP A 262 -1.22 17.63 0.00
N LEU A 263 -2.33 17.00 -0.38
CA LEU A 263 -3.24 17.53 -1.40
C LEU A 263 -3.87 18.86 -0.94
N LEU A 264 -4.32 18.93 0.31
CA LEU A 264 -4.80 20.17 0.92
C LEU A 264 -3.69 21.24 1.00
N GLU A 265 -2.43 20.85 1.20
CA GLU A 265 -1.29 21.78 1.14
C GLU A 265 -1.18 22.45 -0.24
N VAL A 266 -1.30 21.67 -1.31
CA VAL A 266 -1.25 22.20 -2.70
C VAL A 266 -2.44 23.10 -2.99
N ILE A 267 -3.66 22.69 -2.59
CA ILE A 267 -4.87 23.51 -2.77
C ILE A 267 -4.75 24.86 -2.04
N ALA A 268 -4.20 24.85 -0.83
CA ALA A 268 -4.07 26.04 0.00
C ALA A 268 -2.96 27.00 -0.43
N ASP A 269 -2.16 26.66 -1.45
CA ASP A 269 -1.28 27.63 -2.11
C ASP A 269 -2.10 28.66 -2.92
N ASP A 270 -3.35 28.33 -3.26
CA ASP A 270 -4.34 29.28 -3.74
C ASP A 270 -5.10 29.93 -2.57
N THR A 271 -5.03 31.26 -2.49
CA THR A 271 -5.67 32.06 -1.43
C THR A 271 -7.19 31.92 -1.40
N GLU A 272 -7.84 31.61 -2.53
CA GLU A 272 -9.29 31.40 -2.60
C GLU A 272 -9.71 30.18 -1.75
N TYR A 273 -8.89 29.13 -1.78
CA TYR A 273 -9.19 27.84 -1.15
C TYR A 273 -8.50 27.61 0.19
N ALA A 274 -7.50 28.43 0.53
CA ALA A 274 -6.69 28.30 1.73
C ALA A 274 -7.53 28.16 3.01
N SER A 275 -8.57 28.99 3.19
CA SER A 275 -9.41 28.96 4.39
C SER A 275 -10.17 27.65 4.58
N VAL A 276 -10.67 27.05 3.49
CA VAL A 276 -11.41 25.77 3.53
C VAL A 276 -10.43 24.62 3.80
N ALA A 277 -9.29 24.62 3.12
CA ALA A 277 -8.25 23.62 3.33
C ALA A 277 -7.69 23.67 4.77
N ASP A 278 -7.44 24.87 5.30
CA ASP A 278 -7.03 25.11 6.68
C ASP A 278 -8.06 24.54 7.65
N SER A 279 -9.35 24.86 7.45
CA SER A 279 -10.43 24.32 8.28
C SER A 279 -10.42 22.78 8.32
N LEU A 280 -10.26 22.12 7.18
CA LEU A 280 -10.21 20.66 7.10
C LEU A 280 -9.00 20.06 7.83
N VAL A 281 -7.80 20.65 7.69
CA VAL A 281 -6.61 20.17 8.40
C VAL A 281 -6.73 20.42 9.91
N CYS A 282 -7.28 21.56 10.33
CA CYS A 282 -7.47 21.94 11.73
C CYS A 282 -8.42 21.01 12.50
N ARG A 283 -9.30 20.26 11.81
CA ARG A 283 -10.17 19.24 12.43
C ARG A 283 -9.38 18.05 12.96
N LEU A 284 -8.32 17.63 12.26
CA LEU A 284 -7.66 16.35 12.51
C LEU A 284 -7.01 16.25 13.90
N PRO A 285 -6.33 17.29 14.43
CA PRO A 285 -5.79 17.27 15.78
C PRO A 285 -6.84 17.24 16.91
N ALA A 286 -8.09 17.58 16.62
CA ALA A 286 -9.15 17.60 17.63
C ALA A 286 -9.73 16.21 17.93
N LEU A 287 -9.37 15.19 17.15
CA LEU A 287 -9.92 13.85 17.24
C LEU A 287 -9.08 12.94 18.15
N ASP A 288 -9.76 12.07 18.92
CA ASP A 288 -9.14 10.95 19.61
C ASP A 288 -8.96 9.76 18.64
N TRP A 289 -7.79 9.71 18.00
CA TRP A 289 -7.47 8.68 17.03
C TRP A 289 -7.20 7.30 17.63
N LYS A 290 -7.85 6.26 17.10
CA LYS A 290 -7.67 4.86 17.52
C LYS A 290 -7.27 3.93 16.36
N PRO A 291 -6.14 3.19 16.47
CA PRO A 291 -5.07 3.35 17.46
C PRO A 291 -4.24 4.61 17.16
N GLY A 292 -3.86 5.35 18.19
CA GLY A 292 -3.09 6.60 18.05
C GLY A 292 -1.81 6.43 17.22
N ALA A 293 -1.05 5.36 17.44
CA ALA A 293 0.19 5.09 16.70
C ALA A 293 0.01 5.06 15.16
N LYS A 294 -1.17 4.70 14.66
CA LYS A 294 -1.46 4.76 13.21
C LYS A 294 -1.72 6.19 12.74
N ALA A 295 -2.38 7.03 13.52
CA ALA A 295 -2.64 8.42 13.15
C ALA A 295 -1.39 9.32 13.17
N GLN A 296 -0.30 8.87 13.80
CA GLN A 296 0.94 9.64 13.90
C GLN A 296 1.44 10.24 12.59
N LYS A 297 1.33 9.49 11.49
CA LYS A 297 1.79 9.96 10.17
C LYS A 297 0.96 11.13 9.65
N ALA A 298 -0.36 11.04 9.81
CA ALA A 298 -1.28 12.10 9.41
C ALA A 298 -1.07 13.34 10.30
N LEU A 299 -1.01 13.19 11.62
CA LEU A 299 -0.81 14.34 12.53
C LEU A 299 0.55 15.02 12.33
N LEU A 300 1.59 14.27 12.00
CA LEU A 300 2.88 14.85 11.66
C LEU A 300 2.82 15.62 10.34
N ALA A 301 2.12 15.12 9.32
CA ALA A 301 1.86 15.89 8.09
C ALA A 301 0.99 17.14 8.36
N SER A 302 -0.01 17.05 9.24
CA SER A 302 -0.80 18.21 9.68
C SER A 302 0.08 19.26 10.35
N ALA A 303 1.02 18.86 11.21
CA ALA A 303 1.96 19.81 11.82
C ALA A 303 2.81 20.53 10.76
N PHE A 304 3.34 19.81 9.77
CA PHE A 304 4.10 20.40 8.66
C PHE A 304 3.28 21.36 7.78
N TYR A 305 2.00 21.06 7.60
CA TYR A 305 1.05 21.97 6.95
C TYR A 305 0.85 23.24 7.80
N LEU A 306 0.54 23.06 9.08
CA LEU A 306 0.10 24.13 9.99
C LEU A 306 1.20 25.14 10.31
N VAL A 307 2.47 24.74 10.38
CA VAL A 307 3.58 25.69 10.61
C VAL A 307 3.82 26.66 9.45
N LYS A 308 3.21 26.42 8.29
CA LYS A 308 3.25 27.32 7.13
C LYS A 308 2.08 28.31 7.14
N ARG A 309 1.22 28.27 8.16
CA ARG A 309 0.01 29.09 8.27
C ARG A 309 0.15 30.11 9.40
N PRO A 310 -0.56 31.25 9.34
CA PRO A 310 -0.50 32.25 10.38
C PRO A 310 -0.97 31.72 11.76
N PRO A 311 -0.53 32.33 12.88
CA PRO A 311 -0.79 31.81 14.23
C PRO A 311 -2.26 31.70 14.64
N ASP A 312 -3.12 32.60 14.17
CA ASP A 312 -4.57 32.57 14.42
C ASP A 312 -5.24 31.31 13.85
N VAL A 313 -4.71 30.76 12.75
CA VAL A 313 -5.15 29.49 12.17
C VAL A 313 -4.51 28.29 12.87
N SER A 314 -3.19 28.31 13.04
CA SER A 314 -2.41 27.09 13.31
C SER A 314 -2.14 26.81 14.78
N TRP A 315 -2.14 27.82 15.66
CA TRP A 315 -1.58 27.66 16.99
C TRP A 315 -2.37 26.69 17.88
N LEU A 316 -3.69 26.80 17.90
CA LEU A 316 -4.54 25.90 18.68
C LEU A 316 -4.45 24.45 18.18
N PRO A 317 -4.57 24.16 16.87
CA PRO A 317 -4.30 22.82 16.33
C PRO A 317 -2.90 22.28 16.69
N LEU A 318 -1.85 23.08 16.57
CA LEU A 318 -0.48 22.65 16.90
C LEU A 318 -0.34 22.27 18.38
N LYS A 319 -0.97 23.02 19.30
CA LYS A 319 -1.03 22.65 20.72
C LYS A 319 -1.71 21.29 20.95
N LYS A 320 -2.83 21.03 20.26
CA LYS A 320 -3.51 19.72 20.34
C LYS A 320 -2.63 18.59 19.84
N ILE A 321 -1.85 18.82 18.77
CA ILE A 321 -0.88 17.84 18.28
C ILE A 321 0.23 17.59 19.32
N GLU A 322 0.74 18.63 19.99
CA GLU A 322 1.73 18.52 21.07
C GLU A 322 1.20 17.71 22.26
N GLU A 323 -0.02 18.00 22.71
CA GLU A 323 -0.72 17.23 23.76
C GLU A 323 -0.93 15.77 23.37
N TRP A 324 -1.35 15.53 22.13
CA TRP A 324 -1.52 14.18 21.58
C TRP A 324 -0.18 13.42 21.57
N ASN A 325 0.90 14.07 21.15
CA ASN A 325 2.23 13.46 21.08
C ASN A 325 2.70 13.03 22.47
N ARG A 326 2.51 13.88 23.50
CA ARG A 326 2.80 13.53 24.90
C ARG A 326 2.06 12.28 25.37
N LYS A 327 0.79 12.10 24.96
CA LYS A 327 -0.04 10.92 25.33
C LYS A 327 0.37 9.64 24.61
N VAL A 328 0.86 9.72 23.37
CA VAL A 328 1.14 8.54 22.52
C VAL A 328 2.61 8.08 22.61
N GLN A 329 3.51 8.84 23.24
CA GLN A 329 4.94 8.53 23.32
C GLN A 329 5.25 7.16 23.97
N LYS A 330 5.48 6.17 23.08
CA LYS A 330 6.32 4.97 23.29
C LYS A 330 7.41 4.81 22.21
N ASN A 331 7.50 5.70 21.20
CA ASN A 331 8.48 5.65 20.12
C ASN A 331 9.26 6.98 20.01
N ALA A 332 10.57 6.96 20.29
CA ALA A 332 11.40 8.15 20.49
C ALA A 332 11.70 9.00 19.23
N PHE A 333 11.62 8.44 18.02
CA PHE A 333 12.15 9.11 16.81
C PHE A 333 11.24 10.22 16.24
N THR A 334 9.92 10.01 16.23
CA THR A 334 8.96 10.97 15.66
C THR A 334 8.51 12.03 16.65
N GLY A 335 8.59 11.74 17.95
CA GLY A 335 8.26 12.69 19.02
C GLY A 335 9.17 13.92 19.02
N SER A 336 10.48 13.70 18.90
CA SER A 336 11.48 14.78 18.90
C SER A 336 11.35 15.72 17.69
N LYS A 337 11.06 15.17 16.49
CA LYS A 337 10.87 15.97 15.28
C LYS A 337 9.67 16.90 15.41
N LEU A 338 8.58 16.43 16.00
CA LEU A 338 7.37 17.21 16.20
C LEU A 338 7.54 18.29 17.27
N GLU A 339 8.16 17.96 18.39
CA GLU A 339 8.50 18.92 19.46
C GLU A 339 9.42 20.04 18.94
N GLY A 340 10.43 19.68 18.14
CA GLY A 340 11.32 20.65 17.50
C GLY A 340 10.58 21.58 16.55
N LEU A 341 9.70 21.04 15.71
CA LEU A 341 8.88 21.80 14.76
C LEU A 341 7.97 22.82 15.46
N ILE A 342 7.23 22.39 16.49
CA ILE A 342 6.32 23.25 17.24
C ILE A 342 7.08 24.29 18.07
N SER A 343 8.20 23.90 18.66
CA SER A 343 9.06 24.82 19.44
C SER A 343 9.66 25.91 18.56
N GLN A 344 10.10 25.57 17.35
CA GLN A 344 10.58 26.54 16.38
C GLN A 344 9.48 27.52 15.98
N TYR A 345 8.29 27.01 15.61
CA TYR A 345 7.15 27.84 15.26
C TYR A 345 6.75 28.80 16.39
N ARG A 346 6.68 28.32 17.64
CA ARG A 346 6.41 29.13 18.82
C ARG A 346 7.41 30.28 18.96
N LYS A 347 8.69 30.01 18.75
CA LYS A 347 9.78 31.00 18.85
C LYS A 347 9.68 32.05 17.75
N GLU A 348 9.46 31.63 16.51
CA GLU A 348 9.36 32.52 15.34
C GLU A 348 8.19 33.51 15.47
N HIS A 349 7.08 33.08 16.08
CA HIS A 349 5.87 33.89 16.25
C HIS A 349 5.71 34.51 17.65
N SER A 350 6.71 34.43 18.52
CA SER A 350 6.66 34.96 19.90
C SER A 350 5.44 34.49 20.70
N LEU A 351 5.02 33.24 20.51
CA LEU A 351 3.83 32.69 21.13
C LEU A 351 4.13 32.24 22.57
N ALA A 352 3.19 32.49 23.49
CA ALA A 352 3.36 32.15 24.90
C ALA A 352 3.60 30.65 25.10
N ILE A 353 4.53 30.31 26.00
CA ILE A 353 4.71 28.94 26.50
C ILE A 353 3.43 28.60 27.27
N PRO A 354 2.80 27.44 27.03
CA PRO A 354 1.70 27.00 27.86
C PRO A 354 2.16 26.98 29.32
N SER A 355 1.46 27.69 30.20
CA SER A 355 1.59 27.46 31.64
C SER A 355 1.09 26.04 31.91
N ASP A 356 1.99 25.18 32.41
CA ASP A 356 1.68 23.79 32.78
C ASP A 356 0.58 23.68 33.83
#